data_AF-A0AAD9W1E2-F1
#
_entry.id   AF-A0AAD9W1E2-F1
#
_cell.length_a   1.000
_cell.length_b   1.000
_cell.length_c   1.000
_cell.angle_alpha   90.00
_cell.angle_beta   90.00
_cell.angle_gamma   90.00
#
_symmetry.space_group_name_H-M   'P 1'
#
loop_
_entity.id
_entity.type
_entity.pdbx_description
1 polymer ?
#
loop_
_entity_poly.entity_id
_entity_poly.type
_entity_poly.pdbx_seq_one_letter_code
_entity_poly.pdbx_strand_id
1 'polypeptide(L)'
;MPGNSTARSRQAEFKLLDNNPPTEPLTYSRSLEEANPGDSPLPPPAALLRALPDFSACKPDECGGYYDHSGLDYQHNGSLVDCFKCGSLEAEASMHPLPCGHQLCNACLSITAINATAQAHCTDPRVAWRIGEVAAELGRLRRDLVPRDMTRLRAFEEARMGRYRRELLELLGLSCCGLDMKLLERFMPCLDEWVARSLWAATWELFRGAGQDGTMRCGWHDCGAAVPKWCTFEIEYERRWYCPACGGNSMWHSQRLGPAR
;
A
#
# COMPACT_ATOMS: atom_id res chain seq x y z
N MET A 1 25.31 48.29 26.50
CA MET A 1 24.18 48.36 27.46
C MET A 1 23.04 49.12 26.78
N PRO A 2 21.77 48.67 26.78
CA PRO A 2 21.16 47.35 26.96
C PRO A 2 20.45 46.86 25.67
N GLY A 3 19.88 45.65 25.69
CA GLY A 3 19.05 45.13 24.60
C GLY A 3 18.49 43.74 24.88
N ASN A 4 17.53 43.65 25.81
CA ASN A 4 16.72 42.45 26.04
C ASN A 4 15.86 42.15 24.80
N SER A 5 15.91 40.93 24.29
CA SER A 5 14.74 40.33 23.63
C SER A 5 14.73 38.82 23.80
N THR A 6 13.81 38.39 24.65
CA THR A 6 13.36 37.03 24.90
C THR A 6 12.57 36.53 23.69
N ALA A 7 13.21 35.76 22.81
CA ALA A 7 12.49 34.95 21.82
C ALA A 7 12.06 33.64 22.48
N ARG A 8 10.83 33.65 23.01
CA ARG A 8 10.10 32.50 23.53
C ARG A 8 10.13 31.32 22.57
N SER A 9 10.71 30.22 23.04
CA SER A 9 10.42 28.86 22.59
C SER A 9 8.91 28.64 22.50
N ARG A 10 8.40 28.40 21.28
CA ARG A 10 7.13 27.70 21.07
C ARG A 10 7.45 26.24 20.83
N GLN A 11 7.81 25.53 21.90
CA GLN A 11 7.53 24.09 21.96
C GLN A 11 6.01 24.00 22.10
N ALA A 12 5.33 23.66 21.01
CA ALA A 12 3.98 23.17 21.10
C ALA A 12 4.06 21.84 21.85
N GLU A 13 3.51 21.81 23.06
CA GLU A 13 3.19 20.60 23.81
C GLU A 13 2.26 19.74 22.94
N PHE A 14 2.86 18.87 22.13
CA PHE A 14 2.17 17.70 21.61
C PHE A 14 1.96 16.78 22.81
N LYS A 15 0.79 16.90 23.45
CA LYS A 15 0.32 15.90 24.40
C LYS A 15 0.31 14.57 23.65
N LEU A 16 1.26 13.71 24.01
CA LEU A 16 1.21 12.27 23.78
C LEU A 16 -0.17 11.81 24.24
N LEU A 17 -1.08 11.61 23.28
CA LEU A 17 -2.14 10.66 23.47
C LEU A 17 -1.44 9.33 23.70
N ASP A 18 -1.79 8.66 24.81
CA ASP A 18 -1.37 7.31 25.16
C ASP A 18 -1.62 6.38 23.96
N ASN A 19 -0.63 6.29 23.08
CA ASN A 19 -0.59 5.37 21.96
C ASN A 19 -0.09 4.04 22.51
N ASN A 20 -0.91 3.40 23.34
CA ASN A 20 -0.87 1.95 23.33
C ASN A 20 -1.32 1.53 21.93
N PRO A 21 -0.46 0.88 21.12
CA PRO A 21 -0.96 0.22 19.92
C PRO A 21 -2.07 -0.72 20.38
N PRO A 22 -3.17 -0.90 19.61
CA PRO A 22 -4.06 -2.00 19.88
C PRO A 22 -3.22 -3.28 19.84
N THR A 23 -2.94 -3.83 21.02
CA THR A 23 -2.17 -5.08 21.23
C THR A 23 -2.97 -6.33 20.89
N GLU A 24 -4.11 -6.16 20.22
CA GLU A 24 -4.85 -7.25 19.64
C GLU A 24 -4.66 -7.18 18.12
N PRO A 25 -4.22 -8.29 17.49
CA PRO A 25 -4.25 -8.34 16.04
C PRO A 25 -5.68 -8.00 15.61
N LEU A 26 -5.84 -7.15 14.60
CA LEU A 26 -6.99 -7.28 13.72
C LEU A 26 -6.81 -8.58 12.92
N THR A 27 -6.70 -9.72 13.61
CA THR A 27 -7.53 -10.86 13.23
C THR A 27 -8.89 -10.24 13.06
N TYR A 28 -9.37 -10.27 11.82
CA TYR A 28 -10.78 -10.10 11.55
C TYR A 28 -11.47 -11.20 12.37
N SER A 29 -11.72 -10.92 13.66
CA SER A 29 -12.73 -11.59 14.45
C SER A 29 -14.01 -11.17 13.77
N ARG A 30 -14.31 -11.89 12.68
CA ARG A 30 -15.65 -12.23 12.29
C ARG A 30 -16.32 -12.47 13.63
N SER A 31 -17.20 -11.55 14.08
CA SER A 31 -18.04 -11.83 15.22
C SER A 31 -18.52 -13.26 14.99
N LEU A 32 -18.16 -14.18 15.87
CA LEU A 32 -18.59 -15.57 15.84
C LEU A 32 -20.10 -15.65 16.15
N GLU A 33 -20.88 -14.69 15.65
CA GLU A 33 -22.28 -14.85 15.34
C GLU A 33 -22.31 -15.79 14.13
N GLU A 34 -22.23 -17.09 14.43
CA GLU A 34 -22.63 -18.20 13.56
C GLU A 34 -22.40 -17.95 12.08
N ALA A 35 -21.13 -17.80 11.67
CA ALA A 35 -20.79 -17.89 10.26
C ALA A 35 -21.18 -19.29 9.80
N ASN A 36 -22.29 -19.40 9.06
CA ASN A 36 -22.64 -20.65 8.41
C ASN A 36 -21.41 -21.10 7.61
N PRO A 37 -21.01 -22.38 7.67
CA PRO A 37 -19.87 -22.89 6.90
C PRO A 37 -19.97 -22.57 5.39
N GLY A 38 -21.20 -22.38 4.88
CA GLY A 38 -21.49 -21.94 3.51
C GLY A 38 -21.38 -20.42 3.24
N ASP A 39 -21.04 -19.60 4.24
CA ASP A 39 -20.84 -18.13 4.08
C ASP A 39 -19.34 -17.76 3.96
N SER A 40 -18.42 -18.71 3.96
CA SER A 40 -16.99 -18.43 3.78
C SER A 40 -16.65 -18.27 2.30
N PRO A 41 -15.91 -17.22 1.91
CA PRO A 41 -15.60 -16.99 0.50
C PRO A 41 -14.82 -18.19 -0.07
N LEU A 42 -15.30 -18.71 -1.20
CA LEU A 42 -14.60 -19.77 -1.94
C LEU A 42 -13.13 -19.41 -2.22
N PRO A 43 -12.19 -20.35 -2.12
CA PRO A 43 -10.80 -20.06 -2.48
C PRO A 43 -10.70 -19.71 -3.97
N PRO A 44 -9.99 -18.63 -4.35
CA PRO A 44 -9.76 -18.31 -5.75
C PRO A 44 -8.90 -19.40 -6.42
N PRO A 45 -9.01 -19.58 -7.75
CA PRO A 45 -8.13 -20.49 -8.48
C PRO A 45 -6.65 -20.14 -8.29
N ALA A 46 -5.79 -21.15 -8.21
CA ALA A 46 -4.34 -20.95 -8.01
C ALA A 46 -3.69 -20.04 -9.07
N ALA A 47 -4.20 -20.05 -10.31
CA ALA A 47 -3.72 -19.16 -11.37
C ALA A 47 -3.94 -17.68 -11.03
N LEU A 48 -5.05 -17.35 -10.35
CA LEU A 48 -5.34 -15.99 -9.93
C LEU A 48 -4.45 -15.57 -8.76
N LEU A 49 -4.23 -16.46 -7.79
CA LEU A 49 -3.32 -16.21 -6.67
C LEU A 49 -1.90 -15.93 -7.14
N ARG A 50 -1.42 -16.65 -8.17
CA ARG A 50 -0.08 -16.41 -8.76
C ARG A 50 0.06 -15.06 -9.48
N ALA A 51 -1.05 -14.42 -9.86
CA ALA A 51 -1.03 -13.11 -10.49
C ALA A 51 -1.02 -11.96 -9.47
N LEU A 52 -1.32 -12.25 -8.20
CA LEU A 52 -1.23 -11.30 -7.10
C LEU A 52 0.19 -11.27 -6.53
N PRO A 53 0.61 -10.15 -5.91
CA PRO A 53 1.81 -10.15 -5.09
C PRO A 53 1.69 -11.19 -3.97
N ASP A 54 2.83 -11.67 -3.52
CA ASP A 54 2.88 -12.43 -2.27
C ASP A 54 2.62 -11.47 -1.10
N PHE A 55 1.52 -11.70 -0.40
CA PHE A 55 1.14 -10.96 0.80
C PHE A 55 1.55 -11.68 2.09
N SER A 56 2.23 -12.83 1.98
CA SER A 56 2.69 -13.59 3.12
C SER A 56 3.73 -12.77 3.89
N ALA A 57 3.47 -12.54 5.18
CA ALA A 57 4.41 -11.84 6.04
C ALA A 57 5.69 -12.68 6.21
N CYS A 58 6.86 -12.05 6.07
CA CYS A 58 8.12 -12.65 6.50
C CYS A 58 8.09 -12.80 8.03
N LYS A 59 8.92 -13.70 8.57
CA LYS A 59 9.01 -13.82 10.02
C LYS A 59 9.58 -12.52 10.62
N PRO A 60 9.19 -12.12 11.85
CA PRO A 60 9.64 -10.88 12.48
C PRO A 60 11.17 -10.75 12.57
N ASP A 61 11.87 -11.87 12.76
CA ASP A 61 13.34 -11.99 12.82
C ASP A 61 14.01 -12.00 11.44
N GLU A 62 13.22 -12.08 10.36
CA GLU A 62 13.67 -12.05 8.97
C GLU A 62 13.30 -10.70 8.28
N CYS A 63 12.65 -9.77 9.00
CA CYS A 63 12.24 -8.46 8.50
C CYS A 63 13.28 -7.39 8.86
N GLY A 64 14.03 -6.87 7.87
CA GLY A 64 14.99 -5.78 8.10
C GLY A 64 16.42 -5.94 7.54
N GLY A 65 16.62 -6.78 6.53
CA GLY A 65 17.93 -6.80 5.86
C GLY A 65 18.22 -8.06 5.07
N TYR A 66 17.54 -9.16 5.41
CA TYR A 66 17.79 -10.47 4.80
C TYR A 66 17.27 -10.64 3.37
N TYR A 67 16.36 -9.78 2.91
CA TYR A 67 15.76 -9.92 1.59
C TYR A 67 15.90 -8.61 0.79
N ASP A 68 17.10 -8.36 0.31
CA ASP A 68 17.15 -8.04 -1.11
C ASP A 68 16.99 -9.40 -1.81
N HIS A 69 15.87 -9.65 -2.52
CA HIS A 69 15.66 -10.89 -3.29
C HIS A 69 16.70 -11.10 -4.41
N SER A 70 17.78 -10.31 -4.41
CA SER A 70 18.99 -10.38 -5.21
C SER A 70 20.05 -11.34 -4.65
N GLY A 71 19.89 -11.88 -3.43
CA GLY A 71 20.76 -12.94 -2.89
C GLY A 71 22.14 -12.49 -2.39
N LEU A 72 22.28 -11.23 -1.98
CA LEU A 72 23.50 -10.72 -1.35
C LEU A 72 23.37 -10.76 0.17
N ASP A 73 24.08 -11.69 0.80
CA ASP A 73 24.22 -11.78 2.26
C ASP A 73 24.85 -10.50 2.81
N TYR A 74 24.03 -9.61 3.36
CA TYR A 74 24.50 -8.49 4.15
C TYR A 74 24.87 -8.99 5.56
N GLN A 75 26.17 -8.99 5.87
CA GLN A 75 26.63 -9.26 7.23
C GLN A 75 26.23 -8.09 8.14
N HIS A 76 25.20 -8.30 8.96
CA HIS A 76 24.84 -7.37 10.02
C HIS A 76 25.83 -7.51 11.17
N ASN A 77 26.63 -6.48 11.40
CA ASN A 77 27.24 -6.29 12.71
C ASN A 77 26.10 -5.96 13.68
N GLY A 78 26.17 -6.39 14.95
CA GLY A 78 25.13 -6.12 15.97
C GLY A 78 25.01 -4.64 16.38
N SER A 79 25.10 -3.74 15.41
CA SER A 79 25.01 -2.30 15.56
C SER A 79 23.55 -1.90 15.77
N LEU A 80 23.35 -0.88 16.61
CA LEU A 80 22.05 -0.25 16.80
C LEU A 80 21.98 0.97 15.88
N VAL A 81 20.85 1.13 15.19
CA VAL A 81 20.60 2.25 14.28
C VAL A 81 19.27 2.89 14.62
N ASP A 82 19.17 4.22 14.45
CA ASP A 82 17.98 4.98 14.76
C ASP A 82 16.96 4.96 13.61
N CYS A 83 15.69 4.79 13.97
CA CYS A 83 14.59 4.92 13.02
C CYS A 83 14.39 6.40 12.68
N PHE A 84 14.45 6.76 11.40
CA PHE A 84 14.36 8.17 10.99
C PHE A 84 13.00 8.82 11.32
N LYS A 85 11.94 8.03 11.54
CA LYS A 85 10.60 8.54 11.88
C LYS A 85 10.36 8.71 13.38
N CYS A 86 10.69 7.70 14.19
CA CYS A 86 10.38 7.72 15.63
C CYS A 86 11.61 7.88 16.54
N GLY A 87 12.82 7.79 15.99
CA GLY A 87 14.07 7.87 16.75
C GLY A 87 14.35 6.65 17.63
N SER A 88 13.57 5.56 17.52
CA SER A 88 13.87 4.33 18.27
C SER A 88 15.18 3.71 17.79
N LEU A 89 15.98 3.24 18.74
CA LEU A 89 17.21 2.50 18.46
C LEU A 89 16.87 1.02 18.39
N GLU A 90 17.09 0.42 17.24
CA GLU A 90 16.83 -1.00 16.98
C GLU A 90 18.07 -1.67 16.40
N ALA A 91 18.11 -3.00 16.46
CA ALA A 91 19.17 -3.74 15.78
C ALA A 91 19.10 -3.50 14.27
N GLU A 92 20.25 -3.25 13.63
CA GLU A 92 20.33 -2.98 12.18
C GLU A 92 19.62 -4.05 11.34
N ALA A 93 19.69 -5.32 11.76
CA ALA A 93 19.03 -6.44 11.10
C ALA A 93 17.48 -6.39 11.12
N SER A 94 16.89 -5.56 11.98
CA SER A 94 15.44 -5.34 12.10
C SER A 94 14.96 -4.05 11.42
N MET A 95 15.88 -3.34 10.75
CA MET A 95 15.65 -2.03 10.16
C MET A 95 15.51 -2.12 8.65
N HIS A 96 14.64 -1.29 8.06
CA HIS A 96 14.38 -1.32 6.63
C HIS A 96 15.16 -0.19 5.95
N PRO A 97 16.27 -0.49 5.25
CA PRO A 97 17.11 0.54 4.63
C PRO A 97 16.41 1.12 3.41
N LEU A 98 16.07 2.41 3.50
CA LEU A 98 15.46 3.14 2.40
C LEU A 98 16.51 3.54 1.35
N PRO A 99 16.10 3.76 0.07
CA PRO A 99 17.06 4.15 -0.98
C PRO A 99 17.81 5.47 -0.74
N CYS A 100 17.32 6.33 0.15
CA CYS A 100 18.00 7.56 0.55
C CYS A 100 19.07 7.36 1.64
N GLY A 101 19.21 6.15 2.20
CA GLY A 101 20.12 5.83 3.29
C GLY A 101 19.52 5.91 4.70
N HIS A 102 18.28 6.42 4.84
CA HIS A 102 17.57 6.37 6.12
C HIS A 102 17.10 4.96 6.47
N GLN A 103 16.93 4.69 7.77
CA GLN A 103 16.47 3.41 8.32
C GLN A 103 15.08 3.52 8.92
N LEU A 104 14.21 2.57 8.63
CA LEU A 104 12.82 2.56 9.11
C LEU A 104 12.55 1.29 9.93
N CYS A 105 12.12 1.43 11.19
CA CYS A 105 11.72 0.26 11.99
C CYS A 105 10.40 -0.34 11.46
N ASN A 106 10.15 -1.61 11.78
CA ASN A 106 8.95 -2.32 11.32
C ASN A 106 7.63 -1.58 11.71
N ALA A 107 7.54 -1.07 12.94
CA ALA A 107 6.36 -0.32 13.39
C ALA A 107 6.10 0.92 12.51
N CYS A 108 7.13 1.70 12.21
CA CYS A 108 6.99 2.87 11.35
C CYS A 108 6.80 2.50 9.86
N LEU A 109 7.26 1.33 9.41
CA LEU A 109 6.94 0.79 8.10
C LEU A 109 5.44 0.51 7.98
N SER A 110 4.87 -0.21 8.94
CA SER A 110 3.43 -0.53 9.00
C SER A 110 2.56 0.72 9.09
N ILE A 111 2.92 1.67 9.97
CA ILE A 111 2.23 2.97 10.07
C ILE A 111 2.30 3.74 8.74
N THR A 112 3.44 3.70 8.05
CA THR A 112 3.59 4.36 6.74
C THR A 112 2.65 3.74 5.69
N ALA A 113 2.53 2.42 5.65
CA ALA A 113 1.61 1.71 4.74
C ALA A 113 0.13 1.99 5.07
N ILE A 114 -0.23 1.99 6.35
CA ILE A 114 -1.60 2.31 6.81
C ILE A 114 -1.95 3.75 6.42
N ASN A 115 -1.06 4.71 6.71
CA ASN A 115 -1.28 6.11 6.37
C ASN A 115 -1.38 6.31 4.86
N ALA A 116 -0.57 5.62 4.06
CA ALA A 116 -0.66 5.68 2.60
C ALA A 116 -2.02 5.16 2.09
N THR A 117 -2.53 4.08 2.69
CA THR A 117 -3.86 3.53 2.37
C THR A 117 -4.97 4.54 2.73
N ALA A 118 -4.92 5.12 3.93
CA ALA A 118 -5.86 6.14 4.36
C ALA A 118 -5.80 7.38 3.45
N GLN A 119 -4.60 7.78 3.04
CA GLN A 119 -4.37 8.92 2.16
C GLN A 119 -4.90 8.69 0.74
N ALA A 120 -4.78 7.47 0.22
CA ALA A 120 -5.38 7.07 -1.06
C ALA A 120 -6.92 7.17 -1.05
N HIS A 121 -7.52 7.02 0.12
CA HIS A 121 -8.98 7.15 0.35
C HIS A 121 -9.36 8.45 1.05
N CYS A 122 -8.45 9.43 1.08
CA CYS A 122 -8.69 10.69 1.76
C CYS A 122 -9.91 11.39 1.16
N THR A 123 -10.84 11.83 2.00
CA THR A 123 -12.04 12.58 1.59
C THR A 123 -11.82 14.09 1.62
N ASP A 124 -10.65 14.57 2.05
CA ASP A 124 -10.31 15.99 1.94
C ASP A 124 -10.33 16.40 0.46
N PRO A 125 -11.17 17.37 0.06
CA PRO A 125 -11.37 17.69 -1.35
C PRO A 125 -10.10 18.11 -2.08
N ARG A 126 -9.14 18.75 -1.39
CA ARG A 126 -7.89 19.23 -2.03
C ARG A 126 -6.94 18.09 -2.27
N VAL A 127 -6.76 17.23 -1.27
CA VAL A 127 -5.91 16.05 -1.35
C VAL A 127 -6.49 15.06 -2.36
N ALA A 128 -7.78 14.75 -2.24
CA ALA A 128 -8.48 13.84 -3.14
C ALA A 128 -8.42 14.31 -4.59
N TRP A 129 -8.64 15.61 -4.83
CA TRP A 129 -8.54 16.19 -6.16
C TRP A 129 -7.12 16.04 -6.73
N ARG A 130 -6.08 16.36 -5.94
CA ARG A 130 -4.71 16.29 -6.44
C ARG A 130 -4.28 14.85 -6.74
N ILE A 131 -4.60 13.90 -5.87
CA ILE A 131 -4.36 12.47 -6.10
C ILE A 131 -5.11 12.02 -7.37
N GLY A 132 -6.38 12.42 -7.51
CA GLY A 132 -7.19 12.09 -8.69
C GLY A 132 -6.63 12.66 -9.99
N GLU A 133 -6.13 13.89 -9.98
CA GLU A 133 -5.53 14.55 -11.15
C GLU A 133 -4.25 13.81 -11.60
N VAL A 134 -3.35 13.50 -10.67
CA VAL A 134 -2.10 12.78 -10.95
C VAL A 134 -2.39 11.36 -11.44
N ALA A 135 -3.32 10.66 -10.80
CA ALA A 135 -3.73 9.32 -11.21
C ALA A 135 -4.40 9.32 -12.60
N ALA A 136 -5.27 10.29 -12.89
CA ALA A 136 -5.92 10.43 -14.19
C ALA A 136 -4.90 10.68 -15.31
N GLU A 137 -3.86 11.47 -15.05
CA GLU A 137 -2.78 11.74 -16.00
C GLU A 137 -1.88 10.52 -16.24
N LEU A 138 -1.55 9.76 -15.17
CA LEU A 138 -0.87 8.47 -15.31
C LEU A 138 -1.66 7.52 -16.22
N GLY A 139 -2.97 7.43 -16.02
CA GLY A 139 -3.83 6.59 -16.85
C GLY A 139 -3.98 7.08 -18.29
N ARG A 140 -3.97 8.41 -18.53
CA ARG A 140 -3.89 8.99 -19.89
C ARG A 140 -2.61 8.57 -20.60
N LEU A 141 -1.46 8.82 -19.99
CA LEU A 141 -0.15 8.50 -20.58
C LEU A 141 -0.02 6.99 -20.89
N ARG A 142 -0.55 6.14 -20.01
CA ARG A 142 -0.53 4.69 -20.21
C ARG A 142 -1.35 4.23 -21.42
N ARG A 143 -2.46 4.90 -21.73
CA ARG A 143 -3.24 4.62 -22.95
C ARG A 143 -2.53 5.11 -24.21
N ASP A 144 -1.91 6.27 -24.12
CA ASP A 144 -1.31 6.93 -25.28
C ASP A 144 0.01 6.26 -25.71
N LEU A 145 0.61 5.44 -24.84
CA LEU A 145 1.74 4.53 -25.10
C LEU A 145 1.39 3.35 -26.02
N VAL A 146 0.51 3.55 -27.00
CA VAL A 146 0.31 2.64 -28.14
C VAL A 146 1.62 2.57 -28.92
N PRO A 147 2.06 1.39 -29.40
CA PRO A 147 3.36 1.27 -30.06
C PRO A 147 3.36 2.03 -31.38
N ARG A 148 3.84 3.27 -31.38
CA ARG A 148 4.33 3.96 -32.57
C ARG A 148 5.86 3.90 -32.52
N ASP A 149 6.48 3.65 -33.67
CA ASP A 149 7.92 3.49 -33.87
C ASP A 149 8.69 4.81 -33.66
N MET A 150 8.72 5.31 -32.42
CA MET A 150 9.41 6.54 -32.07
C MET A 150 10.08 6.40 -30.70
N THR A 151 11.25 5.76 -30.65
CA THR A 151 12.05 5.51 -29.43
C THR A 151 12.26 6.77 -28.57
N ARG A 152 12.38 7.95 -29.20
CA ARG A 152 12.52 9.24 -28.48
C ARG A 152 11.22 9.71 -27.81
N LEU A 153 10.06 9.46 -28.42
CA LEU A 153 8.76 9.75 -27.78
C LEU A 153 8.52 8.82 -26.60
N ARG A 154 8.86 7.53 -26.73
CA ARG A 154 8.76 6.57 -25.61
C ARG A 154 9.58 6.98 -24.41
N ALA A 155 10.86 7.33 -24.59
CA ALA A 155 11.71 7.77 -23.49
C ALA A 155 11.18 9.05 -22.80
N PHE A 156 10.59 9.97 -23.57
CA PHE A 156 9.97 11.18 -23.01
C PHE A 156 8.69 10.86 -22.22
N GLU A 157 7.84 9.99 -22.73
CA GLU A 157 6.61 9.53 -22.07
C GLU A 157 6.92 8.72 -20.82
N GLU A 158 7.94 7.84 -20.85
CA GLU A 158 8.46 7.12 -19.69
C GLU A 158 8.99 8.06 -18.62
N ALA A 159 9.76 9.08 -19.00
CA ALA A 159 10.23 10.10 -18.06
C ALA A 159 9.06 10.88 -17.45
N ARG A 160 7.99 11.13 -18.23
CA ARG A 160 6.79 11.83 -17.76
C ARG A 160 5.95 10.96 -16.83
N MET A 161 5.73 9.69 -17.15
CA MET A 161 5.12 8.71 -16.25
C MET A 161 5.92 8.59 -14.94
N GLY A 162 7.25 8.56 -15.03
CA GLY A 162 8.13 8.53 -13.86
C GLY A 162 7.93 9.74 -12.94
N ARG A 163 7.68 10.94 -13.50
CA ARG A 163 7.36 12.13 -12.70
C ARG A 163 6.04 12.00 -11.96
N TYR A 164 4.95 11.66 -12.65
CA TYR A 164 3.64 11.52 -12.00
C TYR A 164 3.61 10.35 -11.00
N ARG A 165 4.35 9.27 -11.28
CA ARG A 165 4.51 8.17 -10.33
C ARG A 165 5.19 8.63 -9.04
N ARG A 166 6.28 9.40 -9.14
CA ARG A 166 6.96 9.98 -7.96
C ARG A 166 6.05 10.94 -7.20
N GLU A 167 5.35 11.81 -7.93
CA GLU A 167 4.41 12.74 -7.30
C GLU A 167 3.29 12.01 -6.56
N LEU A 168 2.75 10.93 -7.14
CA LEU A 168 1.75 10.11 -6.48
C LEU A 168 2.31 9.44 -5.21
N LEU A 169 3.53 8.91 -5.27
CA LEU A 169 4.21 8.34 -4.09
C LEU A 169 4.41 9.40 -3.00
N GLU A 170 4.79 10.63 -3.36
CA GLU A 170 4.92 11.75 -2.43
C GLU A 170 3.58 12.10 -1.76
N LEU A 171 2.51 12.21 -2.56
CA LEU A 171 1.16 12.50 -2.05
C LEU A 171 0.65 11.42 -1.09
N LEU A 172 1.05 10.17 -1.29
CA LEU A 172 0.71 9.03 -0.44
C LEU A 172 1.66 8.85 0.75
N GLY A 173 2.71 9.67 0.88
CA GLY A 173 3.70 9.52 1.95
C GLY A 173 4.62 8.29 1.80
N LEU A 174 4.73 7.76 0.58
CA LEU A 174 5.57 6.62 0.20
C LEU A 174 6.94 7.05 -0.35
N SER A 175 7.38 8.27 -0.04
CA SER A 175 8.69 8.79 -0.43
C SER A 175 9.50 9.30 0.76
N CYS A 176 10.82 9.13 0.70
CA CYS A 176 11.78 9.69 1.66
C CYS A 176 12.85 10.46 0.90
N CYS A 177 13.10 11.71 1.26
CA CYS A 177 14.08 12.58 0.57
C CYS A 177 13.87 12.67 -0.96
N GLY A 178 12.61 12.60 -1.42
CA GLY A 178 12.27 12.60 -2.84
C GLY A 178 12.52 11.26 -3.57
N LEU A 179 12.92 10.22 -2.85
CA LEU A 179 13.11 8.87 -3.37
C LEU A 179 11.95 7.96 -2.94
N ASP A 180 11.53 7.08 -3.85
CA ASP A 180 10.56 6.02 -3.60
C ASP A 180 11.06 5.11 -2.47
N MET A 181 10.28 4.94 -1.40
CA MET A 181 10.66 4.09 -0.28
C MET A 181 10.65 2.59 -0.63
N LYS A 182 10.16 2.19 -1.80
CA LYS A 182 10.07 0.78 -2.25
C LYS A 182 9.21 -0.11 -1.37
N LEU A 183 8.19 0.47 -0.72
CA LEU A 183 7.24 -0.30 0.11
C LEU A 183 6.51 -1.36 -0.71
N LEU A 184 6.13 -1.05 -1.95
CA LEU A 184 5.37 -1.95 -2.81
C LEU A 184 6.25 -3.04 -3.45
N GLU A 185 7.52 -2.75 -3.72
CA GLU A 185 8.40 -3.70 -4.41
C GLU A 185 9.28 -4.52 -3.47
N ARG A 186 9.69 -3.95 -2.33
CA ARG A 186 10.70 -4.55 -1.45
C ARG A 186 10.17 -4.92 -0.08
N PHE A 187 9.35 -4.05 0.51
CA PHE A 187 8.97 -4.20 1.92
C PHE A 187 7.55 -4.72 2.15
N MET A 188 6.83 -5.07 1.09
CA MET A 188 5.48 -5.63 1.20
C MET A 188 5.41 -6.91 2.06
N PRO A 189 6.36 -7.86 1.95
CA PRO A 189 6.40 -9.03 2.84
C PRO A 189 6.69 -8.68 4.30
N CYS A 190 7.24 -7.49 4.60
CA CYS A 190 7.53 -7.09 5.99
C CYS A 190 6.32 -6.47 6.70
N LEU A 191 5.20 -6.34 6.00
CA LEU A 191 3.94 -5.83 6.53
C LEU A 191 3.05 -7.01 6.95
N ASP A 192 2.17 -6.76 7.92
CA ASP A 192 1.05 -7.67 8.17
C ASP A 192 0.24 -7.86 6.88
N GLU A 193 -0.23 -9.09 6.65
CA GLU A 193 -0.94 -9.47 5.42
C GLU A 193 -2.08 -8.48 5.08
N TRP A 194 -2.87 -8.08 6.08
CA TRP A 194 -3.98 -7.15 5.88
C TRP A 194 -3.52 -5.74 5.47
N VAL A 195 -2.38 -5.26 6.01
CA VAL A 195 -1.77 -3.98 5.64
C VAL A 195 -1.23 -4.06 4.21
N ALA A 196 -0.52 -5.13 3.87
CA ALA A 196 0.05 -5.35 2.54
C ALA A 196 -1.05 -5.37 1.46
N ARG A 197 -2.12 -6.14 1.69
CA ARG A 197 -3.28 -6.24 0.81
C ARG A 197 -3.99 -4.89 0.62
N SER A 198 -4.19 -4.17 1.72
CA SER A 198 -4.89 -2.87 1.70
C SER A 198 -4.08 -1.82 0.94
N LEU A 199 -2.77 -1.74 1.23
CA LEU A 199 -1.85 -0.84 0.54
C LEU A 199 -1.78 -1.16 -0.95
N TRP A 200 -1.65 -2.43 -1.32
CA TRP A 200 -1.62 -2.85 -2.71
C TRP A 200 -2.91 -2.50 -3.44
N ALA A 201 -4.07 -2.80 -2.86
CA ALA A 201 -5.36 -2.52 -3.50
C ALA A 201 -5.57 -1.02 -3.72
N ALA A 202 -5.26 -0.20 -2.71
CA ALA A 202 -5.37 1.26 -2.79
C ALA A 202 -4.43 1.85 -3.85
N THR A 203 -3.17 1.43 -3.86
CA THR A 203 -2.16 1.95 -4.79
C THR A 203 -2.34 1.42 -6.22
N TRP A 204 -2.79 0.18 -6.39
CA TRP A 204 -3.08 -0.41 -7.70
C TRP A 204 -4.09 0.42 -8.50
N GLU A 205 -5.18 0.83 -7.86
CA GLU A 205 -6.20 1.68 -8.49
C GLU A 205 -5.61 3.00 -8.98
N LEU A 206 -4.75 3.63 -8.17
CA LEU A 206 -4.15 4.92 -8.49
C LEU A 206 -3.09 4.81 -9.60
N PHE A 207 -2.21 3.81 -9.55
CA PHE A 207 -1.14 3.62 -10.56
C PHE A 207 -1.67 3.11 -11.91
N ARG A 208 -2.87 2.52 -11.96
CA ARG A 208 -3.54 2.14 -13.21
C ARG A 208 -4.39 3.26 -13.81
N GLY A 209 -4.65 4.32 -13.04
CA GLY A 209 -5.53 5.43 -13.40
C GLY A 209 -6.92 5.22 -12.81
N ALA A 210 -7.26 6.04 -11.81
CA ALA A 210 -8.55 6.01 -11.13
C ALA A 210 -9.71 6.11 -12.15
N GLY A 211 -10.64 5.16 -12.08
CA GLY A 211 -11.89 5.18 -12.86
C GLY A 211 -11.76 4.91 -14.36
N GLN A 212 -10.59 4.54 -14.89
CA GLN A 212 -10.41 4.40 -16.35
C GLN A 212 -10.61 2.98 -16.89
N ASP A 213 -10.66 1.95 -16.03
CA ASP A 213 -10.76 0.54 -16.46
C ASP A 213 -11.97 -0.21 -15.89
N GLY A 214 -13.05 0.46 -15.50
CA GLY A 214 -14.21 -0.21 -14.89
C GLY A 214 -13.80 -1.08 -13.70
N THR A 215 -12.91 -0.53 -12.86
CA THR A 215 -12.58 -1.10 -11.56
C THR A 215 -13.88 -1.30 -10.80
N MET A 216 -14.04 -2.52 -10.33
CA MET A 216 -15.23 -2.93 -9.61
C MET A 216 -15.02 -2.64 -8.14
N ARG A 217 -16.07 -2.29 -7.39
CA ARG A 217 -15.95 -2.16 -5.93
C ARG A 217 -16.34 -3.48 -5.30
N CYS A 218 -15.57 -3.98 -4.34
CA CYS A 218 -15.90 -5.21 -3.62
C CYS A 218 -17.34 -5.16 -3.10
N GLY A 219 -18.11 -6.23 -3.29
CA GLY A 219 -19.51 -6.30 -2.89
C GLY A 219 -19.73 -6.49 -1.38
N TRP A 220 -18.66 -6.70 -0.62
CA TRP A 220 -18.71 -6.81 0.84
C TRP A 220 -18.85 -5.41 1.47
N HIS A 221 -19.83 -5.28 2.35
CA HIS A 221 -20.32 -4.01 2.91
C HIS A 221 -19.26 -3.20 3.66
N ASP A 222 -18.31 -3.89 4.27
CA ASP A 222 -17.21 -3.38 5.07
C ASP A 222 -15.92 -3.17 4.26
N CYS A 223 -15.81 -3.80 3.08
CA CYS A 223 -14.61 -3.72 2.27
C CYS A 223 -14.65 -2.57 1.25
N GLY A 224 -15.58 -2.62 0.29
CA GLY A 224 -15.69 -1.62 -0.78
C GLY A 224 -14.44 -1.38 -1.64
N ALA A 225 -13.35 -2.14 -1.46
CA ALA A 225 -12.07 -1.91 -2.13
C ALA A 225 -12.17 -2.07 -3.65
N ALA A 226 -11.27 -1.43 -4.38
CA ALA A 226 -11.17 -1.65 -5.82
C ALA A 226 -10.74 -3.09 -6.13
N VAL A 227 -11.49 -3.72 -7.03
CA VAL A 227 -11.25 -5.07 -7.55
C VAL A 227 -10.87 -4.94 -9.03
N PRO A 228 -9.66 -5.36 -9.41
CA PRO A 228 -9.26 -5.39 -10.81
C PRO A 228 -10.18 -6.29 -11.64
N LYS A 229 -10.50 -5.92 -12.88
CA LYS A 229 -11.33 -6.74 -13.78
C LYS A 229 -10.76 -8.14 -14.02
N TRP A 230 -9.43 -8.26 -14.03
CA TRP A 230 -8.74 -9.54 -14.21
C TRP A 230 -8.80 -10.42 -12.95
N CYS A 231 -9.18 -9.88 -11.79
CA CYS A 231 -9.46 -10.66 -10.58
C CYS A 231 -10.81 -11.37 -10.67
N THR A 232 -11.07 -12.07 -11.76
CA THR A 232 -12.32 -12.78 -12.02
C THR A 232 -12.05 -14.24 -12.37
N PHE A 233 -12.98 -15.11 -12.03
CA PHE A 233 -12.94 -16.53 -12.32
C PHE A 233 -14.37 -17.08 -12.44
N GLU A 234 -14.51 -18.24 -13.03
CA GLU A 234 -15.82 -18.89 -13.23
C GLU A 234 -15.89 -20.19 -12.41
N ILE A 235 -16.98 -20.37 -11.67
CA ILE A 235 -17.33 -21.60 -10.95
C ILE A 235 -18.78 -21.91 -11.29
N GLU A 236 -19.08 -23.15 -11.70
CA GLU A 236 -20.45 -23.61 -11.97
C GLU A 236 -21.23 -22.66 -12.91
N TYR A 237 -20.57 -22.14 -13.93
CA TYR A 237 -21.11 -21.17 -14.91
C TYR A 237 -21.41 -19.76 -14.35
N GLU A 238 -21.07 -19.50 -13.08
CA GLU A 238 -21.18 -18.18 -12.46
C GLU A 238 -19.82 -17.47 -12.44
N ARG A 239 -19.81 -16.22 -12.90
CA ARG A 239 -18.63 -15.37 -12.84
C ARG A 239 -18.51 -14.72 -11.46
N ARG A 240 -17.36 -14.92 -10.82
CA ARG A 240 -16.99 -14.36 -9.53
C ARG A 240 -15.81 -13.41 -9.67
N TRP A 241 -15.70 -12.49 -8.72
CA TRP A 241 -14.59 -11.53 -8.57
C TRP A 241 -13.95 -11.71 -7.20
N TYR A 242 -12.66 -12.01 -7.18
CA TYR A 242 -11.88 -12.10 -5.96
C TYR A 242 -11.40 -10.72 -5.53
N CYS A 243 -11.63 -10.32 -4.29
CA CYS A 243 -11.13 -9.07 -3.73
C CYS A 243 -9.76 -9.28 -3.10
N PRO A 244 -8.68 -8.67 -3.63
CA PRO A 244 -7.35 -8.83 -3.04
C PRO A 244 -7.22 -8.21 -1.65
N ALA A 245 -8.04 -7.20 -1.33
CA ALA A 245 -8.02 -6.50 -0.05
C ALA A 245 -8.56 -7.37 1.11
N CYS A 246 -9.79 -7.89 0.98
CA CYS A 246 -10.43 -8.68 2.06
C CYS A 246 -10.41 -10.19 1.83
N GLY A 247 -9.96 -10.68 0.67
CA GLY A 247 -10.03 -12.09 0.29
C GLY A 247 -11.44 -12.60 -0.04
N GLY A 248 -12.46 -11.74 0.03
CA GLY A 248 -13.85 -12.08 -0.25
C GLY A 248 -14.15 -12.22 -1.75
N ASN A 249 -15.15 -13.01 -2.08
CA ASN A 249 -15.67 -13.11 -3.44
C ASN A 249 -16.90 -12.24 -3.64
N SER A 250 -17.07 -11.73 -4.84
CA SER A 250 -18.22 -10.95 -5.25
C SER A 250 -18.79 -11.46 -6.58
N MET A 251 -20.08 -11.25 -6.81
CA MET A 251 -20.79 -11.60 -8.03
C MET A 251 -21.44 -10.36 -8.62
N TRP A 252 -21.60 -10.33 -9.94
CA TRP A 252 -22.30 -9.22 -10.59
C TRP A 252 -23.80 -9.30 -10.31
N HIS A 253 -24.34 -8.28 -9.64
CA HIS A 253 -25.76 -8.14 -9.36
C HIS A 253 -26.23 -6.72 -9.65
N SER A 254 -27.22 -6.54 -10.53
CA SER A 254 -27.85 -5.25 -10.83
C SER A 254 -26.85 -4.10 -11.06
N GLN A 255 -25.90 -4.31 -11.97
CA GLN A 255 -24.88 -3.33 -12.38
C GLN A 255 -23.77 -3.01 -11.35
N ARG A 256 -23.70 -3.75 -10.24
CA ARG A 256 -22.63 -3.65 -9.25
C ARG A 256 -22.19 -5.03 -8.76
N LEU A 257 -21.10 -5.10 -8.01
CA LEU A 257 -20.76 -6.31 -7.28
C LEU A 257 -21.60 -6.42 -6.00
N GLY A 258 -22.22 -7.58 -5.80
CA GLY A 258 -22.75 -8.02 -4.51
C GLY A 258 -21.85 -9.12 -3.92
N PRO A 259 -21.97 -9.41 -2.61
CA PRO A 259 -21.19 -10.49 -2.00
C PRO A 259 -21.57 -11.83 -2.64
N ALA A 260 -20.57 -12.61 -3.02
CA ALA A 260 -20.75 -13.97 -3.52
C ALA A 260 -20.44 -14.93 -2.38
N ARG A 261 -21.51 -15.52 -1.86
CA ARG A 261 -21.44 -16.61 -0.89
C ARG A 261 -21.02 -17.88 -1.63
#